data_AF-A0A330GF71-F1
#
_entry.id   AF-A0A330GF71-F1
#
_cell.length_a   1.000
_cell.length_b   1.000
_cell.length_c   1.000
_cell.angle_alpha   90.00
_cell.angle_beta   90.00
_cell.angle_gamma   90.00
#
_symmetry.space_group_name_H-M   'P 1'
#
loop_
_entity.id
_entity.type
_entity.pdbx_description
1 polymer ?
#
loop_
_entity_poly.entity_id
_entity_poly.type
_entity_poly.pdbx_seq_one_letter_code
_entity_poly.pdbx_strand_id
1 'polypeptide(L)'
;MIENLICIKENDLLQWACGESNILVSMPFLDHAMVDSTRQLVFALSEPKPLPAVLTIFNAQGENLFWSAPPEGAAFYYLTFNLSKQVVVVCSYAEKQNGWHDWFYSWDMKRNALSLSGPAY
;
A
#
# COMPACT_ATOMS: atom_id res chain seq x y z
N MET A 1 -17.69 -7.48 0.24
CA MET A 1 -16.72 -6.81 1.13
C MET A 1 -15.42 -7.60 1.05
N ILE A 2 -14.26 -6.95 1.08
CA ILE A 2 -12.96 -7.63 1.17
C ILE A 2 -12.82 -8.22 2.57
N GLU A 3 -12.59 -9.53 2.63
CA GLU A 3 -12.46 -10.28 3.87
C GLU A 3 -11.28 -11.25 3.77
N ASN A 4 -10.71 -11.63 4.92
CA ASN A 4 -9.69 -12.67 5.02
C ASN A 4 -8.51 -12.47 4.05
N LEU A 5 -7.92 -11.26 4.01
CA LEU A 5 -6.69 -11.03 3.26
C LEU A 5 -5.57 -11.90 3.81
N ILE A 6 -4.98 -12.70 2.94
CA ILE A 6 -3.83 -13.57 3.19
C ILE A 6 -2.70 -13.09 2.27
N CYS A 7 -1.55 -12.83 2.88
CA CYS A 7 -0.31 -12.46 2.19
C CYS A 7 0.65 -13.65 2.29
N ILE A 8 0.95 -14.29 1.16
CA ILE A 8 1.81 -15.47 1.07
C ILE A 8 3.09 -15.05 0.35
N LYS A 9 4.07 -14.54 1.12
CA LYS A 9 5.32 -14.00 0.58
C LYS A 9 6.15 -15.05 -0.16
N GLU A 10 6.16 -16.29 0.34
CA GLU A 10 6.97 -17.38 -0.20
C GLU A 10 6.58 -17.73 -1.64
N ASN A 11 5.32 -17.48 -2.00
CA ASN A 11 4.77 -17.79 -3.32
C ASN A 11 4.45 -16.54 -4.13
N ASP A 12 4.74 -15.32 -3.62
CA ASP A 12 4.38 -14.07 -4.27
C ASP A 12 2.88 -13.98 -4.59
N LEU A 13 2.03 -14.32 -3.60
CA LEU A 13 0.58 -14.39 -3.76
C LEU A 13 -0.16 -13.57 -2.70
N LEU A 14 -1.15 -12.80 -3.18
CA LEU A 14 -2.20 -12.22 -2.38
C LEU A 14 -3.50 -12.96 -2.62
N GLN A 15 -4.21 -13.26 -1.54
CA GLN A 15 -5.52 -13.89 -1.61
C GLN A 15 -6.50 -13.18 -0.68
N TRP A 16 -7.74 -12.99 -1.11
CA TRP A 16 -8.81 -12.53 -0.24
C TRP A 16 -10.17 -13.02 -0.73
N ALA A 17 -11.16 -12.98 0.15
CA ALA A 17 -12.55 -13.23 -0.21
C ALA A 17 -13.24 -11.90 -0.55
N CYS A 18 -14.09 -11.92 -1.58
CA CYS A 18 -15.00 -10.82 -1.91
C CYS A 18 -16.39 -11.39 -2.25
N GLY A 19 -17.28 -11.41 -1.26
CA GLY A 19 -18.58 -12.07 -1.41
C GLY A 19 -18.39 -13.58 -1.55
N GLU A 20 -18.93 -14.16 -2.62
CA GLU A 20 -18.79 -15.60 -2.91
C GLU A 20 -17.51 -15.94 -3.69
N SER A 21 -16.74 -14.92 -4.11
CA SER A 21 -15.52 -15.09 -4.89
C SER A 21 -14.28 -15.14 -4.00
N ASN A 22 -13.36 -16.04 -4.34
CA ASN A 22 -11.99 -16.02 -3.84
C ASN A 22 -11.09 -15.40 -4.90
N ILE A 23 -10.48 -14.28 -4.55
CA ILE A 23 -9.58 -13.53 -5.42
C ILE A 23 -8.15 -13.98 -5.12
N LEU A 24 -7.39 -14.25 -6.17
CA LEU A 24 -5.99 -14.63 -6.10
C LEU A 24 -5.20 -13.77 -7.08
N VAL A 25 -4.19 -13.05 -6.58
CA VAL A 25 -3.32 -12.17 -7.37
C VAL A 25 -1.88 -12.58 -7.17
N SER A 26 -1.17 -12.82 -8.26
CA SER A 26 0.29 -12.97 -8.25
C SER A 26 0.96 -11.61 -8.23
N MET A 27 1.85 -11.40 -7.26
CA MET A 27 2.57 -10.17 -7.04
C MET A 27 4.04 -10.50 -6.73
N PRO A 28 4.92 -10.49 -7.74
CA PRO A 28 6.33 -10.80 -7.56
C PRO A 28 7.01 -9.97 -6.47
N PHE A 29 7.87 -10.62 -5.69
CA PHE A 29 8.60 -10.01 -4.58
C PHE A 29 7.68 -9.33 -3.56
N LEU A 30 6.58 -9.99 -3.19
CA LEU A 30 5.60 -9.45 -2.24
C LEU A 30 6.22 -9.29 -0.85
N ASP A 31 6.04 -8.11 -0.25
CA ASP A 31 6.50 -7.85 1.11
C ASP A 31 5.36 -7.62 2.11
N HIS A 32 4.42 -6.72 1.83
CA HIS A 32 3.37 -6.42 2.80
C HIS A 32 2.07 -6.05 2.12
N ALA A 33 0.93 -6.31 2.76
CA ALA A 33 -0.35 -5.88 2.24
C ALA A 33 -1.35 -5.58 3.36
N MET A 34 -2.24 -4.63 3.12
CA MET A 34 -3.32 -4.23 4.03
C MET A 34 -4.61 -3.94 3.28
N VAL A 35 -5.74 -4.27 3.91
CA VAL A 35 -7.08 -3.94 3.41
C VAL A 35 -7.50 -2.57 3.89
N ASP A 36 -7.87 -1.70 2.96
CA ASP A 36 -8.68 -0.52 3.25
C ASP A 36 -10.16 -0.88 3.19
N SER A 37 -10.75 -1.17 4.34
CA SER A 37 -12.16 -1.56 4.42
C SER A 37 -13.11 -0.40 4.13
N THR A 38 -12.68 0.85 4.32
CA THR A 38 -13.54 2.00 4.01
C THR A 38 -13.71 2.22 2.52
N ARG A 39 -12.66 1.95 1.74
CA ARG A 39 -12.64 2.12 0.28
C ARG A 39 -12.76 0.82 -0.50
N GLN A 40 -12.73 -0.33 0.18
CA GLN A 40 -12.74 -1.66 -0.42
C GLN A 40 -11.55 -1.85 -1.39
N LEU A 41 -10.35 -1.57 -0.89
CA LEU A 41 -9.09 -1.68 -1.63
C LEU A 41 -8.09 -2.59 -0.91
N VAL A 42 -7.15 -3.17 -1.64
CA VAL A 42 -5.96 -3.83 -1.10
C VAL A 42 -4.73 -3.03 -1.50
N PHE A 43 -3.96 -2.57 -0.52
CA PHE A 43 -2.66 -1.94 -0.73
C PHE A 43 -1.59 -3.00 -0.52
N ALA A 44 -0.61 -3.05 -1.40
CA ALA A 44 0.48 -4.01 -1.31
C ALA A 44 1.83 -3.37 -1.66
N LEU A 45 2.84 -3.66 -0.86
CA LEU A 45 4.23 -3.31 -1.07
C LEU A 45 4.98 -4.52 -1.61
N SER A 46 5.81 -4.30 -2.64
CA SER A 46 6.68 -5.31 -3.25
C SER A 46 8.07 -4.77 -3.56
N GLU A 47 8.92 -5.66 -4.07
CA GLU A 47 10.31 -5.41 -4.41
C GLU A 47 11.14 -4.88 -3.22
N PRO A 48 11.22 -5.63 -2.11
CA PRO A 48 12.04 -5.22 -0.97
C PRO A 48 13.53 -5.32 -1.34
N LYS A 49 14.33 -4.23 -1.19
CA LYS A 49 15.72 -4.22 -0.61
C LYS A 49 16.47 -2.87 -0.77
N PRO A 50 16.92 -2.23 0.34
CA PRO A 50 16.68 -2.58 1.75
C PRO A 50 15.22 -2.35 2.19
N LEU A 51 14.46 -1.59 1.42
CA LEU A 51 13.06 -1.24 1.64
C LEU A 51 12.24 -1.53 0.37
N PRO A 52 10.89 -1.64 0.46
CA PRO A 52 10.03 -1.82 -0.71
C PRO A 52 10.17 -0.68 -1.73
N ALA A 53 10.15 -1.04 -3.02
CA ALA A 53 10.29 -0.09 -4.11
C ALA A 53 8.97 0.18 -4.85
N VAL A 54 7.96 -0.67 -4.68
CA VAL A 54 6.69 -0.57 -5.41
C VAL A 54 5.52 -0.66 -4.44
N LEU A 55 4.58 0.28 -4.57
CA LEU A 55 3.23 0.20 -4.01
C LEU A 55 2.26 -0.12 -5.14
N THR A 56 1.43 -1.13 -4.96
CA THR A 56 0.32 -1.48 -5.86
C THR A 56 -1.00 -1.47 -5.09
N ILE A 57 -2.06 -0.95 -5.71
CA ILE A 57 -3.40 -0.89 -5.14
C ILE A 57 -4.36 -1.65 -6.03
N PHE A 58 -5.05 -2.62 -5.45
CA PHE A 58 -6.06 -3.43 -6.11
C PHE A 58 -7.46 -3.04 -5.63
N ASN A 59 -8.45 -3.19 -6.51
CA ASN A 59 -9.85 -3.20 -6.09
C ASN A 59 -10.23 -4.55 -5.47
N ALA A 60 -11.48 -4.66 -5.02
CA ALA A 60 -12.00 -5.87 -4.40
C ALA A 60 -12.01 -7.10 -5.32
N GLN A 61 -11.93 -6.93 -6.64
CA GLN A 61 -11.92 -7.99 -7.64
C GLN A 61 -10.50 -8.40 -8.06
N GLY A 62 -9.46 -7.76 -7.51
CA GLY A 62 -8.06 -8.06 -7.84
C GLY A 62 -7.53 -7.31 -9.05
N GLU A 63 -8.30 -6.36 -9.59
CA GLU A 63 -7.84 -5.50 -10.67
C GLU A 63 -6.89 -4.44 -10.10
N ASN A 64 -5.73 -4.27 -10.73
CA ASN A 64 -4.78 -3.23 -10.40
C ASN A 64 -5.36 -1.87 -10.81
N LEU A 65 -5.59 -0.99 -9.84
CA LEU A 65 -6.07 0.37 -10.06
C LEU A 65 -4.93 1.39 -10.14
N PHE A 66 -3.85 1.14 -9.42
CA PHE A 66 -2.73 2.07 -9.29
C PHE A 66 -1.45 1.35 -8.89
N TRP A 67 -0.33 1.85 -9.39
CA TRP A 67 0.99 1.48 -8.91
C TRP A 67 1.89 2.72 -8.90
N SER A 68 2.87 2.74 -8.00
CA SER A 68 3.85 3.81 -7.95
C SER A 68 5.16 3.37 -7.28
N ALA A 69 6.24 4.01 -7.68
CA ALA A 69 7.47 4.08 -6.92
C ALA A 69 7.29 5.05 -5.73
N PRO A 70 8.17 5.03 -4.71
CA PRO A 70 8.12 6.03 -3.66
C PRO A 70 8.33 7.44 -4.25
N PRO A 71 7.83 8.49 -3.55
CA PRO A 71 8.15 9.87 -3.90
C PRO A 71 9.66 10.08 -4.03
N GLU A 72 10.06 11.03 -4.87
CA GLU A 72 11.47 11.32 -5.11
C GLU A 72 12.23 11.61 -3.80
N GLY A 73 13.35 10.91 -3.60
CA GLY A 73 14.19 11.02 -2.40
C GLY A 73 13.67 10.26 -1.16
N ALA A 74 12.53 9.58 -1.26
CA ALA A 74 12.00 8.71 -0.22
C ALA A 74 12.12 7.22 -0.57
N ALA A 75 11.95 6.39 0.46
CA ALA A 75 11.66 4.97 0.33
C ALA A 75 10.28 4.67 0.94
N PHE A 76 9.57 3.67 0.42
CA PHE A 76 8.40 3.14 1.14
C PHE A 76 8.88 2.43 2.40
N TYR A 77 8.21 2.67 3.52
CA TYR A 77 8.58 2.06 4.80
C TYR A 77 7.58 0.99 5.23
N TYR A 78 6.33 1.36 5.51
CA TYR A 78 5.27 0.43 5.88
C TYR A 78 3.88 0.99 5.55
N LEU A 79 2.87 0.12 5.59
CA LEU A 79 1.46 0.50 5.48
C LEU A 79 0.85 0.62 6.89
N THR A 80 -0.06 1.58 7.08
CA THR A 80 -0.80 1.73 8.33
C THR A 80 -2.16 2.39 8.08
N PHE A 81 -2.95 2.58 9.14
CA PHE A 81 -4.22 3.28 9.07
C PHE A 81 -4.11 4.72 9.53
N ASN A 82 -4.78 5.64 8.83
CA ASN A 82 -5.03 6.98 9.35
C ASN A 82 -6.22 7.00 10.34
N LEU A 83 -6.54 8.17 10.90
CA LEU A 83 -7.66 8.34 11.83
C LEU A 83 -9.03 7.96 11.23
N SER A 84 -9.16 8.05 9.91
CA SER A 84 -10.36 7.64 9.16
C SER A 84 -10.39 6.14 8.83
N LYS A 85 -9.46 5.34 9.38
CA LYS A 85 -9.28 3.90 9.12
C LYS A 85 -9.01 3.57 7.64
N GLN A 86 -8.47 4.53 6.89
CA GLN A 86 -8.00 4.33 5.53
C GLN A 86 -6.54 3.91 5.54
N VAL A 87 -6.15 3.03 4.64
CA VAL A 87 -4.74 2.66 4.48
C VAL A 87 -3.97 3.84 3.89
N VAL A 88 -2.85 4.15 4.52
CA VAL A 88 -1.83 5.10 4.09
C VAL A 88 -0.49 4.39 4.04
N VAL A 89 0.40 4.85 3.17
CA VAL A 89 1.80 4.39 3.14
C VAL A 89 2.67 5.42 3.84
N VAL A 90 3.56 4.95 4.71
CA VAL A 90 4.60 5.78 5.30
C VAL A 90 5.80 5.75 4.35
N CYS A 91 6.24 6.94 3.94
CA CYS A 91 7.47 7.13 3.18
C CYS A 91 8.53 7.75 4.09
N SER A 92 9.76 7.24 4.05
CA SER A 92 10.88 7.70 4.86
C SER A 92 11.92 8.39 3.99
N TYR A 93 12.41 9.54 4.44
CA TYR A 93 13.47 10.32 3.78
C TYR A 93 14.77 10.25 4.60
N ALA A 94 15.90 10.09 3.90
CA ALA A 94 17.22 10.09 4.54
C ALA A 94 17.51 11.41 5.27
N GLU A 95 17.11 12.54 4.69
CA GLU A 95 17.20 13.86 5.30
C GLU A 95 15.82 14.37 5.71
N LYS A 96 15.77 15.13 6.81
CA LYS A 96 14.51 15.71 7.30
C LYS A 96 13.96 16.70 6.30
N GLN A 97 12.74 16.45 5.85
CA GLN A 97 11.93 17.45 5.15
C GLN A 97 11.07 18.16 6.18
N ASN A 98 11.16 19.49 6.27
CA ASN A 98 10.40 20.29 7.23
C ASN A 98 10.47 19.78 8.69
N GLY A 99 11.61 19.22 9.09
CA GLY A 99 11.85 18.71 10.45
C GLY A 99 11.50 17.23 10.68
N TRP A 100 10.94 16.53 9.68
CA TRP A 100 10.48 15.14 9.78
C TRP A 100 11.16 14.23 8.77
N HIS A 101 11.49 13.00 9.17
CA HIS A 101 11.97 11.96 8.26
C HIS A 101 10.83 11.24 7.58
N ASP A 102 9.77 10.92 8.33
CA ASP A 102 8.71 10.05 7.87
C ASP A 102 7.45 10.86 7.59
N TRP A 103 6.74 10.47 6.53
CA TRP A 103 5.54 11.17 6.07
C TRP A 103 4.47 10.19 5.63
N PHE A 104 3.22 10.48 5.99
CA PHE A 104 2.06 9.76 5.51
C PHE A 104 1.69 10.22 4.10
N TYR A 105 1.52 9.24 3.21
CA TYR A 105 0.96 9.43 1.88
C TYR A 105 -0.33 8.63 1.74
N SER A 106 -1.32 9.26 1.12
CA SER A 106 -2.60 8.65 0.78
C SER A 106 -2.78 8.63 -0.73
N TRP A 107 -3.44 7.59 -1.25
CA TRP A 107 -3.81 7.59 -2.67
C TRP A 107 -5.04 8.47 -2.90
N ASP A 108 -4.85 9.54 -3.66
CA ASP A 108 -5.94 10.40 -4.16
C ASP A 108 -6.47 9.80 -5.46
N MET A 109 -7.64 9.15 -5.37
CA MET A 109 -8.30 8.51 -6.51
C MET A 109 -8.71 9.49 -7.62
N LYS A 110 -8.92 10.78 -7.30
CA LYS A 110 -9.30 11.79 -8.31
C LYS A 110 -8.10 12.21 -9.14
N ARG A 111 -6.94 12.34 -8.49
CA ARG A 111 -5.66 12.69 -9.15
C ARG A 111 -4.90 11.47 -9.64
N ASN A 112 -5.33 10.28 -9.23
CA ASN A 112 -4.64 9.01 -9.41
C ASN A 112 -3.15 9.09 -9.04
N ALA A 113 -2.87 9.62 -7.85
CA ALA A 113 -1.51 9.88 -7.39
C ALA A 113 -1.42 9.79 -5.85
N LEU A 114 -0.20 9.55 -5.35
CA LEU A 114 0.08 9.68 -3.92
C LEU A 114 0.12 11.16 -3.53
N SER A 115 -0.66 11.51 -2.50
CA SER A 115 -0.74 12.85 -1.94
C SER A 115 -0.23 12.84 -0.51
N LEU A 116 0.67 13.78 -0.21
CA LEU A 116 1.21 14.01 1.13
C LEU A 116 0.09 14.42 2.08
N SER A 117 -0.09 13.66 3.17
CA SER A 117 -1.17 13.89 4.14
C SER A 117 -0.67 14.55 5.43
N GLY A 118 0.61 14.39 5.78
CA GLY A 118 1.21 14.96 6.98
C GLY A 118 2.40 14.16 7.49
N PRO A 119 3.14 14.68 8.49
CA PRO A 119 4.29 13.97 9.04
C PRO A 119 3.87 12.70 9.77
N ALA A 120 4.72 11.69 9.71
CA ALA A 120 4.66 10.49 10.53
C ALA A 120 5.71 10.59 11.65
N TYR A 121 5.35 10.05 12.81
CA TYR A 121 6.04 10.23 14.09
C TYR A 121 7.28 9.36 14.22
#